data_AF-A0AAN0W6Q9-F1
#
_entry.id   AF-A0AAN0W6Q9-F1
#
_cell.length_a   1.000
_cell.length_b   1.000
_cell.length_c   1.000
_cell.angle_alpha   90.00
_cell.angle_beta   90.00
_cell.angle_gamma   90.00
#
_symmetry.space_group_name_H-M   'P 1'
#
loop_
_entity.id
_entity.type
_entity.pdbx_description
1 polymer ?
#
loop_
_entity_poly.entity_id
_entity_poly.type
_entity_poly.pdbx_seq_one_letter_code
_entity_poly.pdbx_strand_id
1 'polypeptide(L)' 'MCLIGLRKRQQKLEQKIEMYETHIKNGTLPPIIFGGRKNFYERMKDKISNQEWKDHHNWKLWSILHKTVYMSNQQLLFKI' A
#
# COMPACT_ATOMS: atom_id res chain seq x y z
N MET A 1 -2.77 -28.65 -10.08
CA MET A 1 -3.28 -27.50 -9.30
C MET A 1 -2.26 -26.34 -9.18
N CYS A 2 -0.96 -26.59 -8.94
CA CYS A 2 0.06 -25.54 -8.74
C CYS A 2 0.36 -24.64 -9.97
N LEU A 3 0.50 -25.23 -11.17
CA LEU A 3 0.85 -24.49 -12.40
C LEU A 3 -0.16 -23.40 -12.79
N ILE A 4 -1.45 -23.63 -12.54
CA ILE A 4 -2.51 -22.64 -12.80
C ILE A 4 -2.33 -21.42 -11.88
N GLY A 5 -1.99 -21.66 -10.61
CA GLY A 5 -1.71 -20.59 -9.64
C GLY A 5 -0.50 -19.76 -10.04
N LEU A 6 0.58 -20.41 -10.52
CA LEU A 6 1.77 -19.73 -11.01
C LEU A 6 1.48 -18.87 -12.24
N ARG A 7 0.74 -19.39 -13.22
CA ARG A 7 0.32 -18.62 -14.41
C ARG A 7 -0.54 -17.41 -14.05
N LYS A 8 -1.51 -17.57 -13.13
CA LYS A 8 -2.32 -16.43 -12.64
C LYS A 8 -1.46 -15.38 -11.93
N ARG A 9 -0.45 -15.81 -11.17
CA ARG A 9 0.50 -14.90 -10.52
C ARG A 9 1.34 -14.15 -11.55
N GLN A 10 1.82 -14.84 -12.59
CA GLN A 10 2.57 -14.24 -13.68
C GLN A 10 1.76 -13.17 -14.41
N GLN A 11 0.53 -13.49 -14.84
CA GLN A 11 -0.36 -12.52 -15.49
C GLN A 11 -0.60 -11.27 -14.63
N LYS A 12 -0.77 -11.45 -13.31
CA LYS A 12 -0.95 -10.33 -12.38
C LYS A 12 0.29 -9.45 -12.23
N LEU A 13 1.49 -10.02 -12.40
CA LEU A 13 2.74 -9.26 -12.39
C LEU A 13 2.91 -8.49 -13.70
N GLU A 14 2.62 -9.11 -14.84
CA GLU A 14 2.64 -8.46 -16.16
C GLU A 14 1.70 -7.24 -16.20
N GLN A 15 0.46 -7.39 -15.73
CA GLN A 15 -0.50 -6.28 -15.62
C GLN A 15 0.00 -5.13 -14.72
N LYS A 16 0.77 -5.45 -13.67
CA LYS A 16 1.34 -4.40 -12.81
C LYS A 16 2.45 -3.64 -13.52
N ILE A 17 3.28 -4.33 -14.28
CA ILE A 17 4.37 -3.71 -15.05
C ILE A 17 3.77 -2.69 -16.02
N GLU A 18 2.80 -3.10 -16.83
CA GLU A 18 2.11 -2.21 -17.80
C GLU A 18 1.48 -0.98 -17.13
N MET A 19 0.80 -1.19 -15.99
CA MET A 19 0.25 -0.10 -15.18
C MET A 19 1.33 0.89 -14.73
N TYR A 20 2.46 0.41 -14.20
CA TYR A 20 3.55 1.27 -13.73
C TYR A 20 4.23 2.01 -14.89
N GLU A 21 4.45 1.35 -16.04
CA GLU A 21 5.00 1.98 -17.23
C GLU A 21 4.13 3.14 -17.72
N THR A 22 2.80 2.96 -17.71
CA THR A 22 1.84 4.02 -18.04
C THR A 22 1.95 5.21 -17.07
N HIS A 23 2.08 4.94 -15.78
CA HIS A 23 2.24 5.98 -14.76
C HIS A 23 3.56 6.74 -14.91
N ILE A 24 4.67 6.04 -15.21
CA ILE A 24 5.97 6.65 -15.50
C ILE A 24 5.88 7.57 -16.71
N LYS A 25 5.30 7.08 -17.82
CA LYS A 25 5.14 7.85 -19.06
C LYS A 25 4.32 9.13 -18.85
N ASN A 26 3.27 9.04 -18.04
CA ASN A 26 2.36 10.16 -17.79
C ASN A 26 2.82 11.06 -16.63
N GLY A 27 3.92 10.74 -15.93
CA GLY A 27 4.37 11.47 -14.74
C GLY A 27 3.36 11.44 -13.58
N THR A 28 2.53 10.39 -13.50
CA THR A 28 1.49 10.24 -12.48
C THR A 28 1.85 9.15 -11.49
N LEU A 29 1.24 9.16 -10.30
CA LEU A 29 1.36 8.08 -9.33
C LEU A 29 0.16 7.13 -9.44
N PRO A 30 0.35 5.81 -9.27
CA PRO A 30 -0.76 4.89 -9.17
C PRO A 30 -1.62 5.20 -7.95
N PRO A 31 -2.93 4.86 -7.96
CA PRO A 31 -3.81 5.10 -6.83
C PRO A 31 -3.35 4.25 -5.64
N ILE A 32 -2.76 4.91 -4.62
CA ILE A 32 -2.33 4.26 -3.38
C ILE A 32 -3.46 4.38 -2.37
N ILE A 33 -4.12 3.25 -2.07
CA ILE A 33 -5.09 3.16 -0.98
C ILE A 33 -4.35 2.88 0.32
N PHE A 34 -4.03 3.95 1.04
CA PHE A 34 -3.56 3.90 2.41
C PHE A 34 -4.67 3.42 3.36
N GLY A 35 -4.35 2.84 4.52
CA GLY A 35 -5.37 2.39 5.49
C GLY A 35 -6.19 1.15 5.09
N GLY A 36 -6.01 0.62 3.88
CA GLY A 36 -6.70 -0.59 3.39
C GLY A 36 -8.04 -0.30 2.72
N ARG A 37 -8.45 -1.19 1.80
CA ARG A 37 -9.60 -0.99 0.90
C ARG A 37 -10.93 -0.84 1.65
N LYS A 38 -11.15 -1.61 2.72
CA LYS A 38 -12.36 -1.51 3.55
C LYS A 38 -12.50 -0.10 4.12
N ASN A 39 -11.48 0.35 4.83
CA ASN A 39 -11.49 1.65 5.50
C ASN A 39 -11.60 2.80 4.49
N PHE A 40 -11.05 2.65 3.28
CA PHE A 40 -11.18 3.66 2.22
C PHE A 40 -12.63 3.89 1.82
N TYR A 41 -13.37 2.80 1.60
CA TYR A 41 -14.80 2.90 1.28
C TYR A 41 -15.63 3.38 2.46
N GLU A 42 -15.29 3.00 3.69
CA GLU A 42 -15.96 3.52 4.89
C GLU A 42 -15.69 5.02 5.07
N ARG A 43 -14.47 5.51 4.77
CA ARG A 43 -14.13 6.95 4.76
C ARG A 43 -14.90 7.70 3.67
N MET A 44 -15.02 7.13 2.48
CA MET A 44 -15.80 7.71 1.38
C MET A 44 -17.30 7.81 1.69
N LYS A 45 -17.81 6.95 2.58
CA LYS A 45 -19.20 6.96 3.05
C LYS A 45 -19.39 7.79 4.33
N ASP A 46 -18.37 8.55 4.74
CA ASP A 46 -18.32 9.32 5.99
C ASP A 46 -18.67 8.50 7.24
N LYS A 47 -18.39 7.19 7.23
CA LYS A 47 -18.64 6.28 8.35
C LYS A 47 -17.50 6.20 9.36
N ILE A 48 -16.32 6.67 8.98
CA ILE A 48 -15.17 6.82 9.88
C ILE A 48 -14.65 8.25 9.79
N SER A 49 -14.23 8.79 10.93
CA SER A 49 -13.67 10.12 11.01
C SER A 49 -12.29 10.19 10.34
N ASN A 50 -11.86 11.42 10.03
CA ASN A 50 -10.51 11.66 9.51
C ASN A 50 -9.42 11.22 10.51
N GLN A 51 -9.70 11.29 11.81
CA GLN A 51 -8.75 10.87 12.85
C GLN A 51 -8.63 9.34 12.89
N GLU A 52 -9.74 8.61 12.91
CA GLU A 52 -9.74 7.14 12.86
C GLU A 52 -9.08 6.60 11.59
N TRP A 53 -9.29 7.27 10.45
CA TRP A 53 -8.61 6.95 9.19
C TRP A 53 -7.09 7.11 9.29
N LYS A 54 -6.61 8.21 9.90
CA LYS A 54 -5.18 8.46 10.14
C LYS A 54 -4.58 7.47 11.14
N ASP A 55 -5.33 7.08 12.16
CA ASP A 55 -4.86 6.12 13.16
C ASP A 55 -4.70 4.72 12.56
N HIS A 56 -5.66 4.27 11.74
CA HIS A 56 -5.51 3.04 10.95
C HIS A 56 -4.33 3.08 9.98
N HIS A 57 -4.02 4.25 9.42
CA HIS A 57 -2.86 4.45 8.57
C HIS A 57 -1.55 4.35 9.36
N ASN A 58 -1.46 5.04 10.50
CA ASN A 58 -0.29 5.06 11.38
C ASN A 58 0.05 3.68 11.94
N TRP A 59 -0.96 2.88 12.32
CA TRP A 59 -0.74 1.50 12.77
C TRP A 59 -0.12 0.63 11.68
N LYS A 60 -0.49 0.84 10.43
CA LYS A 60 0.10 0.12 9.30
C LYS A 60 1.50 0.63 8.96
N LEU A 61 1.73 1.94 9.07
CA LEU A 61 3.07 2.52 8.99
C LEU A 61 3.95 1.89 10.06
N TRP A 62 3.50 1.84 11.32
CA TRP A 62 4.17 1.15 12.42
C TRP A 62 4.47 -0.32 12.12
N SER A 63 3.53 -1.04 11.50
CA SER A 63 3.75 -2.44 11.11
C SER A 63 4.83 -2.60 10.04
N ILE A 64 4.92 -1.66 9.08
CA ILE A 64 5.94 -1.63 8.03
C ILE A 64 7.30 -1.20 8.61
N LEU A 65 7.28 -0.16 9.44
CA LEU A 65 8.43 0.36 10.15
C LEU A 65 9.03 -0.75 11.04
N HIS A 66 8.25 -1.32 11.95
CA HIS A 66 8.75 -2.36 12.85
C HIS A 66 9.47 -3.52 12.13
N LYS A 67 9.04 -3.87 10.91
CA LYS A 67 9.62 -4.95 10.10
C LYS A 67 10.87 -4.54 9.30
N THR A 68 11.00 -3.29 8.90
CA THR A 68 12.01 -2.87 7.89
C THR A 68 12.84 -1.66 8.31
N VAL A 69 12.28 -0.77 9.13
CA VAL A 69 12.83 0.56 9.46
C VAL A 69 12.31 1.01 10.83
N TYR A 70 13.15 1.20 11.83
CA TYR A 70 12.68 1.74 13.12
C TYR A 70 12.77 3.28 13.14
N MET A 71 11.90 3.92 13.92
CA MET A 71 11.99 5.35 14.19
C MET A 71 12.82 5.61 15.44
N SER A 72 13.81 6.50 15.34
CA SER A 72 14.59 7.03 16.46
C SER A 72 14.73 8.54 16.31
N ASN A 73 14.44 9.32 17.34
CA ASN A 73 14.52 10.79 17.33
C ASN A 73 13.88 11.45 16.07
N GLN A 74 12.67 11.02 15.72
CA GLN A 74 11.94 11.47 14.52
C GLN A 74 12.64 11.20 13.17
N GLN A 75 13.71 10.40 13.14
CA GLN A 75 14.40 9.96 11.93
C GLN A 75 14.09 8.49 11.65
N LEU A 76 13.97 8.14 10.36
CA LEU A 76 13.76 6.78 9.87
C LEU A 76 15.10 6.08 9.67
N LEU A 77 15.33 4.97 10.36
CA LEU A 77 16.58 4.20 10.30
C LEU A 77 16.31 2.76 9.85
N PHE A 78 17.07 2.28 8.87
CA PHE A 78 16.95 0.89 8.40
C PHE A 78 17.45 -0.09 9.45
N LYS A 79 16.72 -1.20 9.65
CA LYS A 79 17.26 -2.36 10.37
C LYS A 79 18.15 -3.12 9.38
N ILE A 80 19.46 -2.94 9.48
CA ILE A 80 20.46 -3.79 8.83
C ILE A 80 20.73 -4.97 9.75
#